data_AF-A0A072PE28-F1
#
_entry.id   AF-A0A072PE28-F1
#
_cell.length_a   1.000
_cell.length_b   1.000
_cell.length_c   1.000
_cell.angle_alpha   90.00
_cell.angle_beta   90.00
_cell.angle_gamma   90.00
#
_symmetry.space_group_name_H-M   'P 1'
#
loop_
_entity.id
_entity.type
_entity.pdbx_description
1 polymer ?
#
loop_
_entity_poly.entity_id
_entity_poly.type
_entity_poly.pdbx_seq_one_letter_code
_entity_poly.pdbx_strand_id
1 'polypeptide(L)'
;MRWIEKFDDLRLDIVGIIAVLGEGSVTRNAQVTGLTWWSTIPRLLPAPQALLEHERKYRLPTATGVVAGAYSGTIKKEINFFAQLLHPKQLADYEVELVQVTRRKQQVRSFGPKQYGPLFFVSWLGFAMATGLIALSVYYKDGFSLLATIMLSMVSSFAGLGTHWDLVFQEPTLDAKRDKTLPRSDVLIYYPNGAIRVIRAESEKVARLYFQTEHAEYIIDDTPYRTLALLSTIMLMGGVVSLANSQNILQVAFVATYFTLNAVYWAVSALNPFTFHWQHAYKVDVLPIKRPTELSTEQDRLGGTAELKMKVKKLWHRFQNAWVLSKRQDRAKTMVPTEARNFTAALWTAIALTGTTQWLNEATAIAPMNDVWRAWLAEAEEHITTYDKWEGRFKLHRRPRIATGLDWTFTAATSKHKEEALQRRQIMIASWDYQGALTRILAEYAGQTRKPNPDETEDEDEVDELSSASEKSTAFPRPVLEV
;
A
#
# COMPACT_ATOMS: atom_id res chain seq x y z
N MET A 1 -16.51 -20.88 -45.67
CA MET A 1 -15.46 -19.91 -45.31
C MET A 1 -14.12 -20.62 -45.44
N ARG A 2 -13.40 -20.40 -46.55
CA ARG A 2 -12.06 -20.97 -46.77
C ARG A 2 -11.06 -20.12 -45.98
N TRP A 3 -10.76 -20.55 -44.77
CA TRP A 3 -9.80 -19.86 -43.91
C TRP A 3 -8.39 -20.32 -44.33
N ILE A 4 -7.79 -19.54 -45.26
CA ILE A 4 -6.37 -19.56 -45.66
C ILE A 4 -5.91 -20.84 -46.39
N GLU A 5 -5.83 -20.80 -47.73
CA GLU A 5 -5.27 -21.90 -48.55
C GLU A 5 -3.75 -21.79 -48.78
N LYS A 6 -3.14 -20.61 -48.62
CA LYS A 6 -1.68 -20.40 -48.71
C LYS A 6 -1.21 -19.35 -47.71
N PHE A 7 -0.18 -19.68 -46.94
CA PHE A 7 0.42 -18.77 -45.95
C PHE A 7 1.16 -17.57 -46.58
N ASP A 8 1.53 -17.66 -47.85
CA ASP A 8 2.27 -16.60 -48.55
C ASP A 8 1.43 -15.35 -48.86
N ASP A 9 0.10 -15.41 -48.75
CA ASP A 9 -0.78 -14.26 -49.05
C ASP A 9 -1.21 -13.47 -47.80
N LEU A 10 -0.74 -13.90 -46.61
CA LEU A 10 -1.15 -13.31 -45.34
C LEU A 10 -0.34 -12.02 -45.06
N ARG A 11 -0.84 -10.88 -45.53
CA ARG A 11 -0.34 -9.56 -45.11
C ARG A 11 -1.02 -9.14 -43.81
N LEU A 12 -0.35 -9.34 -42.68
CA LEU A 12 -0.86 -8.91 -41.37
C LEU A 12 -0.49 -7.44 -41.11
N ASP A 13 -1.46 -6.65 -40.63
CA ASP A 13 -1.20 -5.30 -40.11
C ASP A 13 -0.57 -5.39 -38.70
N ILE A 14 0.68 -5.80 -38.69
CA ILE A 14 1.48 -6.06 -37.48
C ILE A 14 1.75 -4.78 -36.70
N VAL A 15 1.82 -3.65 -37.40
CA VAL A 15 2.13 -2.34 -36.82
C VAL A 15 1.05 -1.91 -35.82
N GLY A 16 -0.22 -2.05 -36.18
CA GLY A 16 -1.34 -1.75 -35.28
C GLY A 16 -1.40 -2.67 -34.05
N ILE A 17 -1.05 -3.94 -34.21
CA ILE A 17 -1.07 -4.92 -33.12
C ILE A 17 0.08 -4.67 -32.13
N ILE A 18 1.30 -4.38 -32.59
CA ILE A 18 2.44 -4.10 -31.71
C ILE A 18 2.24 -2.78 -30.95
N ALA A 19 1.69 -1.75 -31.60
CA ALA A 19 1.56 -0.42 -31.00
C ALA A 19 0.58 -0.36 -29.82
N VAL A 20 -0.52 -1.12 -29.88
CA VAL A 20 -1.63 -1.04 -28.90
C VAL A 20 -1.52 -2.08 -27.79
N LEU A 21 -0.78 -3.17 -28.02
CA LEU A 21 -0.82 -4.34 -27.15
C LEU A 21 0.30 -4.28 -26.10
N GLY A 22 -0.06 -3.99 -24.85
CA GLY A 22 0.83 -4.18 -23.69
C GLY A 22 1.32 -2.93 -22.98
N GLU A 23 0.97 -1.73 -23.46
CA GLU A 23 1.33 -0.44 -22.83
C GLU A 23 1.01 -0.43 -21.32
N GLY A 24 -0.23 -0.73 -20.94
CA GLY A 24 -0.65 -0.76 -19.53
C GLY A 24 0.10 -1.79 -18.67
N SER A 25 0.59 -2.88 -19.26
CA SER A 25 1.35 -3.91 -18.53
C SER A 25 2.81 -3.49 -18.32
N VAL A 26 3.37 -2.75 -19.27
CA VAL A 26 4.73 -2.21 -19.21
C VAL A 26 4.79 -1.01 -18.26
N THR A 27 3.85 -0.05 -18.37
CA THR A 27 3.81 1.15 -17.50
C THR A 27 3.66 0.79 -16.01
N ARG A 28 2.83 -0.19 -15.68
CA ARG A 28 2.65 -0.65 -14.30
C ARG A 28 3.93 -1.19 -13.66
N ASN A 29 4.84 -1.74 -14.47
CA ASN A 29 6.12 -2.29 -14.01
C ASN A 29 7.31 -1.36 -14.31
N ALA A 30 7.08 -0.18 -14.88
CA ALA A 30 8.14 0.73 -15.36
C ALA A 30 9.08 1.14 -14.23
N GLN A 31 8.54 1.49 -13.06
CA GLN A 31 9.32 1.92 -11.90
C GLN A 31 10.28 0.84 -11.39
N VAL A 32 9.80 -0.40 -11.28
CA VAL A 32 10.64 -1.53 -10.85
C VAL A 32 11.67 -1.88 -11.93
N THR A 33 11.27 -1.80 -13.20
CA THR A 33 12.15 -2.09 -14.34
C THR A 33 13.33 -1.11 -14.35
N GLY A 34 13.09 0.18 -14.13
CA GLY A 34 14.11 1.22 -14.07
C GLY A 34 15.12 1.11 -12.92
N LEU A 35 14.78 0.39 -11.84
CA LEU A 35 15.72 0.12 -10.73
C LEU A 35 16.75 -0.97 -11.04
N THR A 36 16.51 -1.78 -12.07
CA THR A 36 17.33 -2.94 -12.38
C THR A 36 18.16 -2.71 -13.63
N TRP A 37 19.47 -2.99 -13.55
CA TRP A 37 20.37 -2.92 -14.69
C TRP A 37 19.96 -3.88 -15.83
N TRP A 38 19.24 -4.96 -15.52
CA TRP A 38 18.71 -5.92 -16.50
C TRP A 38 17.75 -5.29 -17.52
N SER A 39 17.21 -4.11 -17.24
CA SER A 39 16.37 -3.34 -18.18
C SER A 39 17.15 -2.78 -19.37
N THR A 40 18.46 -2.61 -19.25
CA THR A 40 19.34 -2.02 -20.28
C THR A 40 19.75 -3.01 -21.37
N ILE A 41 19.47 -4.31 -21.18
CA ILE A 41 19.82 -5.37 -22.15
C ILE A 41 18.95 -5.23 -23.41
N PRO A 42 19.52 -5.39 -24.62
CA PRO A 42 18.76 -5.28 -25.87
C PRO A 42 17.79 -6.45 -26.00
N ARG A 43 16.48 -6.17 -25.94
CA ARG A 43 15.43 -7.18 -25.91
C ARG A 43 14.18 -6.69 -26.62
N LEU A 44 13.31 -7.63 -26.99
CA LEU A 44 12.01 -7.25 -27.52
C LEU A 44 11.07 -6.84 -26.38
N LEU A 45 10.44 -5.68 -26.54
CA LEU A 45 9.43 -5.13 -25.64
C LEU A 45 8.16 -4.85 -26.44
N PRO A 46 6.97 -5.23 -25.95
CA PRO A 46 5.73 -5.04 -26.71
C PRO A 46 5.40 -3.56 -26.96
N ALA A 47 5.52 -2.70 -25.94
CA ALA A 47 5.26 -1.27 -26.04
C ALA A 47 6.43 -0.46 -25.42
N PRO A 48 7.58 -0.34 -26.11
CA PRO A 48 8.72 0.38 -25.55
C PRO A 48 8.49 1.88 -25.40
N GLN A 49 7.64 2.47 -26.25
CA GLN A 49 7.23 3.89 -26.15
C GLN A 49 6.61 4.22 -24.78
N ALA A 50 5.97 3.25 -24.14
CA ALA A 50 5.36 3.39 -22.83
C ALA A 50 6.35 3.71 -21.70
N LEU A 51 7.64 3.40 -21.90
CA LEU A 51 8.71 3.71 -20.95
C LEU A 51 9.29 5.11 -21.16
N LEU A 52 9.04 5.72 -22.32
CA LEU A 52 9.57 7.02 -22.71
C LEU A 52 8.52 8.12 -22.48
N GLU A 53 8.09 8.27 -21.23
CA GLU A 53 7.17 9.34 -20.83
C GLU A 53 7.86 10.72 -21.03
N HIS A 54 7.10 11.73 -21.47
CA HIS A 54 7.64 13.09 -21.69
C HIS A 54 8.22 13.72 -20.42
N GLU A 55 7.73 13.29 -19.27
CA GLU A 55 8.14 13.73 -17.94
C GLU A 55 8.32 12.50 -17.06
N ARG A 56 9.53 12.34 -16.54
CA ARG A 56 9.87 11.20 -15.69
C ARG A 56 9.27 11.41 -14.30
N LYS A 57 8.63 10.37 -13.77
CA LYS A 57 8.05 10.42 -12.44
C LYS A 57 9.16 10.55 -11.39
N TYR A 58 9.22 11.70 -10.72
CA TYR A 58 10.19 11.97 -9.66
C TYR A 58 9.87 11.24 -8.35
N ARG A 59 8.62 10.84 -8.15
CA ARG A 59 8.15 10.17 -6.93
C ARG A 59 7.48 8.84 -7.24
N LEU A 60 7.64 7.91 -6.30
CA LEU A 60 6.92 6.64 -6.29
C LEU A 60 5.43 6.87 -5.99
N PRO A 61 4.53 5.95 -6.41
CA PRO A 61 3.09 6.14 -6.30
C PRO A 61 2.69 6.18 -4.83
N THR A 62 2.11 7.29 -4.42
CA THR A 62 1.55 7.47 -3.09
C THR A 62 0.07 7.07 -3.07
N ALA A 63 -0.43 6.71 -1.89
CA ALA A 63 -1.83 6.39 -1.67
C ALA A 63 -2.46 7.50 -0.81
N THR A 64 -3.76 7.66 -0.96
CA THR A 64 -4.52 8.64 -0.19
C THR A 64 -4.68 8.17 1.26
N GLY A 65 -4.48 9.09 2.20
CA GLY A 65 -4.59 8.83 3.63
C GLY A 65 -3.67 9.74 4.44
N VAL A 66 -3.91 9.82 5.73
CA VAL A 66 -3.17 10.70 6.65
C VAL A 66 -2.27 9.85 7.55
N VAL A 67 -0.99 10.16 7.57
CA VAL A 67 -0.01 9.57 8.48
C VAL A 67 0.27 10.57 9.60
N ALA A 68 0.08 10.18 10.85
CA ALA A 68 0.28 11.04 12.01
C ALA A 68 1.15 10.34 13.07
N GLY A 69 2.07 11.07 13.69
CA GLY A 69 2.87 10.57 14.81
C GLY A 69 2.11 10.80 16.12
N ALA A 70 1.87 9.74 16.89
CA ALA A 70 1.06 9.78 18.11
C ALA A 70 1.53 10.85 19.11
N TYR A 71 2.85 10.90 19.36
CA TYR A 71 3.49 11.86 20.28
C TYR A 71 4.43 12.84 19.58
N SER A 72 4.77 12.58 18.32
CA SER A 72 5.72 13.41 17.57
C SER A 72 5.08 14.68 17.00
N GLY A 73 3.75 14.72 16.88
CA GLY A 73 3.03 15.81 16.20
C GLY A 73 3.33 15.93 14.69
N THR A 74 4.13 15.03 14.13
CA THR A 74 4.45 14.99 12.70
C THR A 74 3.27 14.44 11.93
N ILE A 75 2.87 15.15 10.86
CA ILE A 75 1.69 14.81 10.07
C ILE A 75 2.03 14.88 8.59
N LYS A 76 1.51 13.93 7.84
CA LYS A 76 1.61 13.87 6.39
C LYS A 76 0.27 13.46 5.80
N LYS A 77 -0.22 14.20 4.82
CA LYS A 77 -1.55 13.98 4.20
C LYS A 77 -1.53 12.97 3.05
N GLU A 78 -0.46 12.20 2.93
CA GLU A 78 -0.31 11.14 1.94
C GLU A 78 0.40 9.93 2.55
N ILE A 79 0.02 8.74 2.09
CA ILE A 79 0.67 7.48 2.44
C ILE A 79 1.80 7.24 1.43
N ASN A 80 3.03 7.36 1.93
CA ASN A 80 4.24 7.06 1.17
C ASN A 80 4.24 5.63 0.58
N PHE A 81 4.99 5.44 -0.50
CA PHE A 81 5.12 4.14 -1.14
C PHE A 81 5.69 3.08 -0.19
N PHE A 82 6.65 3.46 0.65
CA PHE A 82 7.22 2.62 1.70
C PHE A 82 6.13 2.10 2.66
N ALA A 83 5.22 2.96 3.09
CA ALA A 83 4.15 2.57 4.00
C ALA A 83 3.18 1.58 3.33
N GLN A 84 2.90 1.75 2.03
CA GLN A 84 2.12 0.78 1.24
C GLN A 84 2.84 -0.54 1.04
N LEU A 85 4.14 -0.49 0.75
CA LEU A 85 5.01 -1.66 0.59
C LEU A 85 5.02 -2.50 1.85
N LEU A 86 5.13 -1.86 3.00
CA LEU A 86 5.19 -2.52 4.29
C LEU A 86 3.84 -3.07 4.73
N HIS A 87 2.74 -2.39 4.35
CA HIS A 87 1.39 -2.79 4.71
C HIS A 87 0.49 -3.01 3.48
N PRO A 88 0.69 -4.10 2.71
CA PRO A 88 -0.02 -4.34 1.46
C PRO A 88 -1.49 -4.74 1.63
N LYS A 89 -1.93 -5.08 2.86
CA LYS A 89 -3.32 -5.46 3.14
C LYS A 89 -4.20 -4.21 3.19
N GLN A 90 -5.20 -4.15 2.32
CA GLN A 90 -6.30 -3.20 2.40
C GLN A 90 -7.20 -3.57 3.59
N LEU A 91 -7.46 -2.61 4.48
CA LEU A 91 -8.39 -2.77 5.59
C LEU A 91 -9.82 -2.58 5.12
N ALA A 92 -10.76 -3.27 5.76
CA ALA A 92 -12.18 -3.00 5.58
C ALA A 92 -12.58 -1.69 6.28
N ASP A 93 -13.76 -1.19 5.96
CA ASP A 93 -14.25 0.09 6.46
C ASP A 93 -14.30 0.11 7.99
N TYR A 94 -13.74 1.16 8.58
CA TYR A 94 -13.60 1.35 10.04
C TYR A 94 -12.91 0.18 10.78
N GLU A 95 -12.12 -0.65 10.09
CA GLU A 95 -11.28 -1.67 10.72
C GLU A 95 -10.08 -1.00 11.40
N VAL A 96 -9.74 -1.47 12.60
CA VAL A 96 -8.54 -1.03 13.33
C VAL A 96 -7.57 -2.18 13.46
N GLU A 97 -6.34 -1.96 12.98
CA GLU A 97 -5.28 -2.96 13.01
C GLU A 97 -4.07 -2.41 13.76
N LEU A 98 -3.59 -3.19 14.74
CA LEU A 98 -2.34 -2.89 15.44
C LEU A 98 -1.21 -3.72 14.84
N VAL A 99 -0.15 -3.03 14.44
CA VAL A 99 0.97 -3.64 13.73
C VAL A 99 2.28 -3.28 14.40
N GLN A 100 3.13 -4.27 14.66
CA GLN A 100 4.48 -4.06 15.16
C GLN A 100 5.49 -4.19 14.02
N VAL A 101 6.37 -3.19 13.89
CA VAL A 101 7.40 -3.16 12.84
C VAL A 101 8.78 -3.23 13.45
N THR A 102 9.54 -4.25 13.04
CA THR A 102 10.90 -4.54 13.51
C THR A 102 11.88 -4.59 12.34
N ARG A 103 13.11 -4.09 12.51
CA ARG A 103 14.14 -4.12 11.45
C ARG A 103 14.93 -5.42 11.52
N ARG A 104 15.04 -6.17 10.42
CA ARG A 104 15.91 -7.36 10.34
C ARG A 104 17.37 -6.91 10.22
N LYS A 105 18.19 -7.33 11.18
CA LYS A 105 19.63 -6.96 11.25
C LYS A 105 20.51 -7.53 10.14
N GLN A 106 20.01 -8.52 9.38
CA GLN A 106 20.82 -9.32 8.45
C GLN A 106 20.87 -8.75 7.02
N GLN A 107 20.02 -7.79 6.68
CA GLN A 107 20.00 -7.18 5.34
C GLN A 107 20.74 -5.85 5.34
N VAL A 108 21.69 -5.70 4.40
CA VAL A 108 22.55 -4.52 4.23
C VAL A 108 21.75 -3.34 3.64
N ARG A 109 20.94 -3.60 2.62
CA ARG A 109 20.07 -2.59 2.00
C ARG A 109 18.68 -2.63 2.65
N SER A 110 18.19 -1.47 3.08
CA SER A 110 16.87 -1.36 3.72
C SER A 110 15.73 -1.58 2.71
N PHE A 111 15.93 -1.14 1.46
CA PHE A 111 14.95 -1.20 0.37
C PHE A 111 15.61 -1.40 -0.99
N GLY A 112 14.98 -2.18 -1.84
CA GLY A 112 15.39 -2.27 -3.25
C GLY A 112 14.55 -3.25 -4.06
N PRO A 113 14.80 -3.32 -5.37
CA PRO A 113 14.21 -4.35 -6.22
C PRO A 113 14.76 -5.72 -5.81
N LYS A 114 13.92 -6.75 -5.95
CA LYS A 114 14.39 -8.13 -5.80
C LYS A 114 15.30 -8.48 -6.99
N GLN A 115 16.55 -8.88 -6.71
CA GLN A 115 17.55 -9.18 -7.76
C GLN A 115 17.09 -10.23 -8.77
N TYR A 116 16.42 -11.29 -8.29
CA TYR A 116 15.84 -12.36 -9.11
C TYR A 116 14.31 -12.35 -9.01
N GLY A 117 13.69 -11.26 -9.46
CA GLY A 117 12.24 -11.12 -9.56
C GLY A 117 11.66 -11.66 -10.87
N PRO A 118 10.33 -11.70 -11.03
CA PRO A 118 9.68 -12.09 -12.29
C PRO A 118 10.16 -11.29 -13.50
N LEU A 119 10.41 -9.99 -13.33
CA LEU A 119 10.91 -9.10 -14.39
C LEU A 119 12.28 -9.51 -14.94
N PHE A 120 13.13 -10.15 -14.12
CA PHE A 120 14.41 -10.68 -14.59
C PHE A 120 14.19 -11.79 -15.64
N PHE A 121 13.27 -12.72 -15.36
CA PHE A 121 12.92 -13.79 -16.29
C PHE A 121 12.25 -13.26 -17.56
N VAL A 122 11.39 -12.25 -17.44
CA VAL A 122 10.77 -11.61 -18.63
C VAL A 122 11.81 -10.91 -19.49
N SER A 123 12.78 -10.22 -18.86
CA SER A 123 13.87 -9.55 -19.57
C SER A 123 14.72 -10.56 -20.35
N TRP A 124 15.05 -11.69 -19.71
CA TRP A 124 15.78 -12.78 -20.35
C TRP A 124 15.00 -13.49 -21.45
N LEU A 125 13.70 -13.68 -21.27
CA LEU A 125 12.83 -14.24 -22.29
C LEU A 125 12.78 -13.33 -23.53
N GLY A 126 12.64 -12.01 -23.33
CA GLY A 126 12.68 -11.03 -24.42
C GLY A 126 14.02 -11.02 -25.15
N PHE A 127 15.13 -11.19 -24.43
CA PHE A 127 16.46 -11.33 -25.01
C PHE A 127 16.59 -12.63 -25.81
N ALA A 128 16.18 -13.77 -25.25
CA ALA A 128 16.23 -15.08 -25.90
C ALA A 128 15.35 -15.15 -27.16
N MET A 129 14.20 -14.49 -27.14
CA MET A 129 13.34 -14.38 -28.32
C MET A 129 13.97 -13.48 -29.40
N ALA A 130 14.64 -12.39 -29.00
CA ALA A 130 15.36 -11.54 -29.94
C ALA A 130 16.52 -12.28 -30.63
N THR A 131 17.31 -13.05 -29.87
CA THR A 131 18.39 -13.87 -30.45
C THR A 131 17.84 -14.98 -31.34
N GLY A 132 16.71 -15.59 -30.98
CA GLY A 132 15.99 -16.54 -31.83
C GLY A 132 15.56 -15.93 -33.17
N LEU A 133 15.01 -14.71 -33.16
CA LEU A 133 14.61 -14.01 -34.39
C LEU A 133 15.81 -13.57 -35.24
N ILE A 134 16.93 -13.19 -34.62
CA ILE A 134 18.18 -12.92 -35.37
C ILE A 134 18.65 -14.21 -36.08
N ALA A 135 18.68 -15.34 -35.37
CA ALA A 135 19.07 -16.63 -35.96
C ALA A 135 18.14 -17.03 -37.11
N LEU A 136 16.83 -16.84 -36.94
CA LEU A 136 15.83 -17.14 -37.96
C LEU A 136 15.98 -16.21 -39.18
N SER A 137 16.25 -14.92 -38.95
CA SER A 137 16.48 -13.94 -40.03
C SER A 137 17.74 -14.28 -40.84
N VAL A 138 18.81 -14.74 -40.20
CA VAL A 138 20.03 -15.22 -40.88
C VAL A 138 19.76 -16.50 -41.68
N TYR A 139 18.98 -17.43 -41.13
CA TYR A 139 18.61 -18.68 -41.80
C TYR A 139 17.81 -18.44 -43.08
N TYR A 140 16.80 -17.57 -43.03
CA TYR A 140 15.97 -17.21 -44.21
C TYR A 140 16.59 -16.11 -45.10
N LYS A 141 17.80 -15.63 -44.75
CA LYS A 141 18.55 -14.59 -45.48
C LYS A 141 17.75 -13.31 -45.73
N ASP A 142 16.95 -12.89 -44.74
CA ASP A 142 16.16 -11.66 -44.81
C ASP A 142 16.87 -10.52 -44.06
N GLY A 143 17.40 -9.56 -44.82
CA GLY A 143 18.09 -8.39 -44.28
C GLY A 143 17.15 -7.39 -43.58
N PHE A 144 15.90 -7.26 -44.05
CA PHE A 144 14.95 -6.31 -43.46
C PHE A 144 14.48 -6.79 -42.08
N SER A 145 14.23 -8.10 -41.94
CA SER A 145 13.92 -8.71 -40.64
C SER A 145 15.07 -8.60 -39.64
N LEU A 146 16.31 -8.80 -40.11
CA LEU A 146 17.50 -8.66 -39.28
C LEU A 146 17.66 -7.21 -38.78
N LEU A 147 17.53 -6.23 -39.69
CA LEU A 147 17.56 -4.82 -39.34
C LEU A 147 16.44 -4.45 -38.35
N ALA A 148 15.22 -4.94 -38.58
CA ALA A 148 14.08 -4.72 -37.69
C ALA A 148 14.37 -5.25 -36.27
N THR A 149 14.87 -6.49 -36.16
CA THR A 149 15.17 -7.10 -34.85
C THR A 149 16.23 -6.30 -34.09
N ILE A 150 17.29 -5.86 -34.78
CA ILE A 150 18.35 -5.06 -34.19
C ILE A 150 17.80 -3.72 -33.69
N MET A 151 17.10 -2.97 -34.53
CA MET A 151 16.52 -1.67 -34.17
C MET A 151 15.55 -1.79 -32.98
N LEU A 152 14.61 -2.74 -33.04
CA LEU A 152 13.63 -2.97 -31.96
C LEU A 152 14.27 -3.42 -30.65
N SER A 153 15.38 -4.18 -30.71
CA SER A 153 16.13 -4.56 -29.51
C SER A 153 16.94 -3.39 -28.91
N MET A 154 17.48 -2.49 -29.74
CA MET A 154 18.19 -1.30 -29.26
C MET A 154 17.24 -0.29 -28.60
N VAL A 155 16.02 -0.18 -29.11
CA VAL A 155 14.96 0.66 -28.52
C VAL A 155 14.75 0.32 -27.04
N SER A 156 14.74 -0.95 -26.67
CA SER A 156 14.60 -1.34 -25.25
C SER A 156 15.82 -0.95 -24.42
N SER A 157 17.03 -1.05 -24.97
CA SER A 157 18.25 -0.65 -24.28
C SER A 157 18.28 0.84 -24.00
N PHE A 158 17.92 1.67 -24.98
CA PHE A 158 17.84 3.11 -24.80
C PHE A 158 16.73 3.52 -23.85
N ALA A 159 15.56 2.88 -23.93
CA ALA A 159 14.50 3.08 -22.96
C ALA A 159 14.92 2.67 -21.54
N GLY A 160 15.61 1.53 -21.39
CA GLY A 160 16.13 1.05 -20.11
C GLY A 160 17.19 1.98 -19.51
N LEU A 161 18.10 2.51 -20.32
CA LEU A 161 19.11 3.50 -19.87
C LEU A 161 18.46 4.82 -19.47
N GLY A 162 17.53 5.35 -20.28
CA GLY A 162 16.83 6.61 -20.00
C GLY A 162 15.94 6.56 -18.75
N THR A 163 15.38 5.38 -18.47
CA THR A 163 14.55 5.11 -17.29
C THR A 163 15.34 4.55 -16.11
N HIS A 164 16.67 4.45 -16.19
CA HIS A 164 17.44 3.94 -15.07
C HIS A 164 17.53 4.96 -13.93
N TRP A 165 17.13 4.56 -12.73
CA TRP A 165 17.10 5.42 -11.56
C TRP A 165 17.53 4.66 -10.29
N ASP A 166 18.03 5.40 -9.30
CA ASP A 166 18.30 4.89 -7.96
C ASP A 166 17.39 5.54 -6.92
N LEU A 167 17.07 4.76 -5.88
CA LEU A 167 16.15 5.16 -4.84
C LEU A 167 16.89 5.95 -3.76
N VAL A 168 16.67 7.27 -3.72
CA VAL A 168 17.16 8.14 -2.65
C VAL A 168 16.23 8.02 -1.46
N PHE A 169 16.41 6.97 -0.69
CA PHE A 169 15.69 6.72 0.54
C PHE A 169 16.63 6.17 1.60
N GLN A 170 17.35 7.08 2.25
CA GLN A 170 18.30 6.75 3.31
C GLN A 170 17.57 6.69 4.65
N GLU A 171 17.87 5.66 5.44
CA GLU A 171 17.38 5.63 6.82
C GLU A 171 17.93 6.83 7.59
N PRO A 172 17.08 7.55 8.34
CA PRO A 172 17.54 8.70 9.10
C PRO A 172 18.59 8.25 10.12
N THR A 173 19.77 8.83 10.02
CA THR A 173 20.80 8.71 11.05
C THR A 173 20.37 9.53 12.25
N LEU A 174 20.23 8.86 13.40
CA LEU A 174 19.93 9.52 14.67
C LEU A 174 21.15 9.42 15.56
N ASP A 175 21.59 10.57 16.06
CA ASP A 175 22.62 10.65 17.08
C ASP A 175 22.14 9.94 18.35
N ALA A 176 23.00 9.13 18.96
CA ALA A 176 22.66 8.34 20.14
C ALA A 176 22.19 9.18 21.35
N LYS A 177 22.54 10.46 21.38
CA LYS A 177 22.06 11.42 22.40
C LYS A 177 20.61 11.82 22.14
N ARG A 178 20.25 12.04 20.86
CA ARG A 178 18.91 12.48 20.43
C ARG A 178 17.88 11.36 20.57
N ASP A 179 18.27 10.12 20.24
CA ASP A 179 17.43 8.91 20.35
C ASP A 179 16.92 8.65 21.78
N LYS A 180 17.68 9.06 22.81
CA LYS A 180 17.26 8.94 24.23
C LYS A 180 16.28 10.02 24.68
N THR A 181 16.24 11.16 23.98
CA THR A 181 15.44 12.34 24.34
C THR A 181 14.12 12.43 23.59
N LEU A 182 13.94 11.65 22.53
CA LEU A 182 12.79 11.75 21.66
C LEU A 182 11.59 10.98 22.25
N PRO A 183 10.37 11.54 22.16
CA PRO A 183 9.17 10.89 22.66
C PRO A 183 8.86 9.64 21.82
N ARG A 184 8.03 8.75 22.38
CA ARG A 184 7.67 7.48 21.74
C ARG A 184 7.10 7.71 20.34
N SER A 185 7.43 6.81 19.42
CA SER A 185 7.21 7.02 17.99
C SER A 185 6.19 6.05 17.40
N ASP A 186 5.05 5.92 18.09
CA ASP A 186 3.90 5.25 17.50
C ASP A 186 3.38 6.10 16.34
N VAL A 187 3.10 5.45 15.21
CA VAL A 187 2.63 6.10 13.98
C VAL A 187 1.24 5.58 13.68
N LEU A 188 0.34 6.46 13.29
CA LEU A 188 -1.00 6.12 12.83
C LEU A 188 -1.08 6.35 11.33
N ILE A 189 -1.78 5.46 10.64
CA ILE A 189 -2.23 5.67 9.27
C ILE A 189 -3.75 5.64 9.28
N TYR A 190 -4.35 6.77 8.89
CA TYR A 190 -5.77 6.92 8.67
C TYR A 190 -6.07 6.80 7.17
N TYR A 191 -6.92 5.84 6.82
CA TYR A 191 -7.34 5.61 5.44
C TYR A 191 -8.66 6.33 5.13
N PRO A 192 -8.93 6.68 3.85
CA PRO A 192 -10.17 7.35 3.46
C PRO A 192 -11.45 6.57 3.77
N ASN A 193 -11.37 5.25 3.91
CA ASN A 193 -12.49 4.39 4.31
C ASN A 193 -12.74 4.36 5.83
N GLY A 194 -12.14 5.28 6.59
CA GLY A 194 -12.27 5.36 8.04
C GLY A 194 -11.49 4.29 8.80
N ALA A 195 -10.73 3.44 8.10
CA ALA A 195 -9.89 2.43 8.73
C ALA A 195 -8.64 3.07 9.34
N ILE A 196 -8.20 2.56 10.48
CA ILE A 196 -7.06 3.10 11.22
C ILE A 196 -6.04 2.00 11.48
N ARG A 197 -4.81 2.20 11.02
CA ARG A 197 -3.70 1.31 11.31
C ARG A 197 -2.77 1.98 12.32
N VAL A 198 -2.67 1.41 13.51
CA VAL A 198 -1.75 1.86 14.55
C VAL A 198 -0.47 1.04 14.43
N ILE A 199 0.65 1.73 14.29
CA ILE A 199 1.95 1.14 14.02
C ILE A 199 2.85 1.39 15.21
N ARG A 200 3.23 0.31 15.88
CA ARG A 200 4.21 0.29 16.95
C ARG A 200 5.60 0.08 16.35
N ALA A 201 6.37 1.15 16.24
CA ALA A 201 7.73 1.11 15.74
C ALA A 201 8.70 0.63 16.84
N GLU A 202 9.64 -0.27 16.51
CA GLU A 202 10.68 -0.72 17.46
C GLU A 202 11.68 0.39 17.81
N SER A 203 11.92 1.30 16.86
CA SER A 203 12.86 2.42 17.00
C SER A 203 12.32 3.65 16.28
N GLU A 204 12.75 4.82 16.71
CA GLU A 204 12.31 6.07 16.09
C GLU A 204 12.78 6.20 14.63
N LYS A 205 13.92 5.59 14.29
CA LYS A 205 14.38 5.49 12.89
C LYS A 205 13.28 4.92 12.00
N VAL A 206 12.61 3.86 12.46
CA VAL A 206 11.52 3.19 11.72
C VAL A 206 10.30 4.09 11.61
N ALA A 207 9.94 4.81 12.67
CA ALA A 207 8.79 5.70 12.65
C ALA A 207 8.99 6.88 11.69
N ARG A 208 10.19 7.46 11.66
CA ARG A 208 10.53 8.57 10.74
C ARG A 208 10.45 8.18 9.27
N LEU A 209 10.71 6.92 8.93
CA LEU A 209 10.55 6.43 7.55
C LEU A 209 9.13 6.60 7.01
N TYR A 210 8.12 6.58 7.87
CA TYR A 210 6.73 6.81 7.44
C TYR A 210 6.48 8.24 6.97
N PHE A 211 7.24 9.21 7.48
CA PHE A 211 7.11 10.62 7.13
C PHE A 211 8.05 11.05 5.98
N GLN A 212 9.17 10.35 5.82
CA GLN A 212 10.18 10.67 4.82
C GLN A 212 9.63 10.55 3.38
N THR A 213 9.91 11.54 2.54
CA THR A 213 9.55 11.51 1.12
C THR A 213 10.55 10.66 0.35
N GLU A 214 10.04 9.77 -0.49
CA GLU A 214 10.83 8.97 -1.42
C GLU A 214 10.98 9.73 -2.75
N HIS A 215 12.22 9.78 -3.23
CA HIS A 215 12.58 10.43 -4.49
C HIS A 215 13.33 9.44 -5.38
N ALA A 216 13.00 9.45 -6.67
CA ALA A 216 13.71 8.72 -7.71
C ALA A 216 14.76 9.65 -8.33
N GLU A 217 16.04 9.34 -8.15
CA GLU A 217 17.13 10.07 -8.78
C GLU A 217 17.55 9.29 -10.04
N TYR A 218 17.32 9.90 -11.20
CA TYR A 218 17.69 9.30 -12.48
C TYR A 218 19.19 9.51 -12.73
N ILE A 219 19.88 8.49 -13.25
CA ILE A 219 21.32 8.59 -13.55
C ILE A 219 21.59 9.59 -14.68
N ILE A 220 20.63 9.71 -15.60
CA ILE A 220 20.72 10.55 -16.78
C ILE A 220 19.88 11.81 -16.58
N ASP A 221 20.46 12.98 -16.84
CA ASP A 221 19.77 14.28 -16.80
C ASP A 221 18.72 14.43 -17.92
N ASP A 222 17.91 15.49 -17.87
CA ASP A 222 16.78 15.67 -18.79
C ASP A 222 17.19 15.87 -20.26
N THR A 223 18.28 16.58 -20.54
CA THR A 223 18.74 16.83 -21.92
C THR A 223 19.18 15.54 -22.62
N PRO A 224 20.11 14.73 -22.07
CA PRO A 224 20.47 13.45 -22.67
C PRO A 224 19.31 12.44 -22.66
N TYR A 225 18.39 12.52 -21.70
CA TYR A 225 17.17 11.71 -21.73
C TYR A 225 16.31 12.04 -22.96
N ARG A 226 16.08 13.32 -23.27
CA ARG A 226 15.28 13.75 -24.43
C ARG A 226 15.91 13.32 -25.75
N THR A 227 17.24 13.38 -25.87
CA THR A 227 17.93 12.91 -27.09
C THR A 227 17.86 11.40 -27.24
N LEU A 228 18.01 10.63 -26.15
CA LEU A 228 17.82 9.18 -26.15
C LEU A 228 16.38 8.79 -26.49
N ALA A 229 15.39 9.52 -25.96
CA ALA A 229 13.98 9.30 -26.27
C ALA A 229 13.70 9.56 -27.77
N LEU A 230 14.21 10.67 -28.33
CA LEU A 230 14.10 10.97 -29.76
C LEU A 230 14.79 9.91 -30.63
N LEU A 231 16.00 9.50 -30.26
CA LEU A 231 16.73 8.45 -30.99
C LEU A 231 15.95 7.12 -30.95
N SER A 232 15.38 6.79 -29.80
CA SER A 232 14.58 5.58 -29.60
C SER A 232 13.28 5.60 -30.43
N THR A 233 12.59 6.75 -30.54
CA THR A 233 11.39 6.83 -31.39
C THR A 233 11.71 6.72 -32.89
N ILE A 234 12.82 7.30 -33.35
CA ILE A 234 13.31 7.12 -34.72
C ILE A 234 13.65 5.65 -34.98
N MET A 235 14.36 4.99 -34.05
CA MET A 235 14.69 3.56 -34.17
C MET A 235 13.44 2.68 -34.15
N LEU A 236 12.43 3.01 -33.33
CA LEU A 236 11.15 2.31 -33.29
C LEU A 236 10.45 2.41 -34.65
N MET A 237 10.32 3.62 -35.20
CA MET A 237 9.73 3.81 -36.54
C MET A 237 10.51 3.07 -37.63
N GLY A 238 11.84 3.16 -37.62
CA GLY A 238 12.70 2.43 -38.57
C GLY A 238 12.58 0.91 -38.45
N GLY A 239 12.49 0.39 -37.23
CA GLY A 239 12.31 -1.03 -36.96
C GLY A 239 10.95 -1.55 -37.44
N VAL A 240 9.88 -0.79 -37.21
CA VAL A 240 8.52 -1.12 -37.66
C VAL A 240 8.40 -1.08 -39.19
N VAL A 241 8.97 -0.07 -39.85
CA VAL A 241 8.99 0.02 -41.31
C VAL A 241 9.78 -1.13 -41.93
N SER A 242 10.93 -1.48 -41.34
CA SER A 242 11.74 -2.62 -41.79
C SER A 242 10.99 -3.95 -41.62
N LEU A 243 10.23 -4.11 -40.52
CA LEU A 243 9.42 -5.29 -40.27
C LEU A 243 8.28 -5.43 -41.31
N ALA A 244 7.63 -4.33 -41.67
CA ALA A 244 6.56 -4.33 -42.67
C ALA A 244 7.04 -4.79 -44.06
N ASN A 245 8.33 -4.60 -44.36
CA ASN A 245 8.96 -5.02 -45.62
C ASN A 245 9.63 -6.40 -45.55
N SER A 246 9.61 -7.07 -44.39
CA SER A 246 10.19 -8.40 -44.22
C SER A 246 9.32 -9.50 -44.82
N GLN A 247 9.88 -10.71 -44.97
CA GLN A 247 9.15 -11.87 -45.48
C GLN A 247 7.96 -12.26 -44.58
N ASN A 248 6.87 -12.72 -45.18
CA ASN A 248 5.63 -13.07 -44.47
C ASN A 248 5.84 -14.17 -43.39
N ILE A 249 6.77 -15.11 -43.62
CA ILE A 249 7.11 -16.17 -42.65
C ILE A 249 7.73 -15.57 -41.37
N LEU A 250 8.64 -14.60 -41.54
CA LEU A 250 9.29 -13.90 -40.44
C LEU A 250 8.32 -12.97 -39.71
N GLN A 251 7.45 -12.30 -40.45
CA GLN A 251 6.36 -11.50 -39.88
C GLN A 251 5.48 -12.30 -38.91
N VAL A 252 5.09 -13.54 -39.27
CA VAL A 252 4.33 -14.42 -38.38
C VAL A 252 5.14 -14.80 -37.13
N ALA A 253 6.45 -15.05 -37.27
CA ALA A 253 7.33 -15.34 -36.14
C ALA A 253 7.38 -14.16 -35.15
N PHE A 254 7.49 -12.93 -35.65
CA PHE A 254 7.41 -11.73 -34.82
C PHE A 254 6.09 -11.63 -34.07
N VAL A 255 4.97 -11.83 -34.75
CA VAL A 255 3.64 -11.82 -34.13
C VAL A 255 3.54 -12.83 -33.00
N ALA A 256 4.02 -14.07 -33.23
CA ALA A 256 4.04 -15.11 -32.20
C ALA A 256 4.91 -14.71 -30.99
N THR A 257 6.10 -14.14 -31.23
CA THR A 257 6.98 -13.64 -30.18
C THR A 257 6.30 -12.52 -29.37
N TYR A 258 5.72 -11.53 -30.03
CA TYR A 258 5.07 -10.39 -29.37
C TYR A 258 3.83 -10.80 -28.58
N PHE A 259 3.00 -11.73 -29.09
CA PHE A 259 1.88 -12.28 -28.32
C PHE A 259 2.36 -13.03 -27.08
N THR A 260 3.41 -13.84 -27.21
CA THR A 260 3.99 -14.57 -26.08
C THR A 260 4.53 -13.61 -25.02
N LEU A 261 5.31 -12.60 -25.45
CA LEU A 261 5.84 -11.59 -24.54
C LEU A 261 4.71 -10.80 -23.87
N ASN A 262 3.69 -10.38 -24.61
CA ASN A 262 2.58 -9.64 -24.03
C ASN A 262 1.81 -10.48 -23.00
N ALA A 263 1.55 -11.76 -23.27
CA ALA A 263 0.90 -12.66 -22.32
C ALA A 263 1.73 -12.81 -21.03
N VAL A 264 3.05 -12.92 -21.16
CA VAL A 264 3.98 -13.00 -20.01
C VAL A 264 4.04 -11.69 -19.24
N TYR A 265 4.11 -10.54 -19.92
CA TYR A 265 4.08 -9.22 -19.29
C TYR A 265 2.76 -8.97 -18.54
N TRP A 266 1.64 -9.38 -19.12
CA TRP A 266 0.34 -9.33 -18.46
C TRP A 266 0.31 -10.22 -17.22
N ALA A 267 0.83 -11.45 -17.30
CA ALA A 267 0.91 -12.37 -16.17
C ALA A 267 1.76 -11.80 -15.02
N VAL A 268 2.88 -11.14 -15.34
CA VAL A 268 3.74 -10.48 -14.34
C VAL A 268 3.07 -9.24 -13.75
N SER A 269 2.39 -8.44 -14.57
CA SER A 269 1.61 -7.28 -14.14
C SER A 269 0.46 -7.68 -13.20
N ALA A 270 -0.15 -8.85 -13.41
CA ALA A 270 -1.21 -9.37 -12.55
C ALA A 270 -0.73 -9.77 -11.14
N LEU A 271 0.58 -10.00 -10.95
CA LEU A 271 1.14 -10.31 -9.64
C LEU A 271 1.12 -9.09 -8.72
N ASN A 272 0.99 -9.32 -7.40
CA ASN A 272 1.03 -8.24 -6.42
C ASN A 272 2.41 -7.54 -6.46
N PRO A 273 2.49 -6.24 -6.80
CA PRO A 273 3.75 -5.54 -6.96
C PRO A 273 4.59 -5.55 -5.68
N PHE A 274 3.95 -5.32 -4.53
CA PHE A 274 4.63 -5.15 -3.25
C PHE A 274 5.35 -6.41 -2.75
N THR A 275 4.87 -7.60 -3.13
CA THR A 275 5.45 -8.87 -2.61
C THR A 275 6.47 -9.51 -3.54
N PHE A 276 6.31 -9.35 -4.86
CA PHE A 276 7.12 -10.07 -5.84
C PHE A 276 8.24 -9.22 -6.46
N HIS A 277 8.04 -7.92 -6.55
CA HIS A 277 8.95 -7.02 -7.24
C HIS A 277 9.91 -6.30 -6.28
N TRP A 278 9.44 -6.01 -5.07
CA TRP A 278 10.16 -5.24 -4.06
C TRP A 278 10.65 -6.13 -2.91
N GLN A 279 11.78 -5.74 -2.32
CA GLN A 279 12.34 -6.36 -1.14
C GLN A 279 12.61 -5.28 -0.07
N HIS A 280 12.30 -5.60 1.18
CA HIS A 280 12.54 -4.73 2.32
C HIS A 280 13.10 -5.51 3.52
N ALA A 281 13.85 -4.81 4.38
CA ALA A 281 14.47 -5.38 5.58
C ALA A 281 13.54 -5.45 6.80
N TYR A 282 12.31 -4.96 6.72
CA TYR A 282 11.41 -4.87 7.87
C TYR A 282 10.53 -6.11 8.01
N LYS A 283 10.23 -6.49 9.26
CA LYS A 283 9.31 -7.55 9.62
C LYS A 283 8.09 -6.92 10.31
N VAL A 284 6.94 -7.25 9.77
CA VAL A 284 5.63 -6.74 10.19
C VAL A 284 4.90 -7.87 10.90
N ASP A 285 4.60 -7.67 12.18
CA ASP A 285 3.85 -8.62 13.00
C ASP A 285 2.53 -7.95 13.41
N VAL A 286 1.40 -8.49 12.95
CA VAL A 286 0.06 -8.01 13.36
C VAL A 286 -0.23 -8.52 14.78
N LEU A 287 -0.62 -7.62 15.67
CA LEU A 287 -0.94 -7.92 17.06
C LEU A 287 -2.46 -8.09 17.24
N PRO A 288 -2.93 -9.17 17.90
CA PRO A 288 -4.35 -9.38 18.13
C PRO A 288 -4.88 -8.43 19.21
N ILE A 289 -5.96 -7.71 18.89
CA ILE A 289 -6.69 -6.84 19.82
C ILE A 289 -7.86 -7.67 20.37
N LYS A 290 -8.04 -7.72 21.70
CA LYS A 290 -9.20 -8.37 22.33
C LYS A 290 -9.96 -7.38 23.21
N ARG A 291 -11.30 -7.45 23.19
CA ARG A 291 -12.16 -6.73 24.15
C ARG A 291 -12.39 -7.59 25.40
N PRO A 292 -12.51 -7.00 26.60
CA PRO A 292 -12.69 -7.74 27.86
C PRO A 292 -13.90 -8.69 27.85
N THR A 293 -14.99 -8.33 27.18
CA THR A 293 -16.22 -9.14 27.06
C THR A 293 -16.03 -10.46 26.30
N GLU A 294 -15.04 -10.55 25.41
CA GLU A 294 -14.79 -11.79 24.65
C GLU A 294 -14.06 -12.86 25.49
N LEU A 295 -13.36 -12.44 26.54
CA LEU A 295 -12.54 -13.32 27.37
C LEU A 295 -13.40 -14.20 28.28
N SER A 296 -14.46 -13.64 28.88
CA SER A 296 -15.47 -14.40 29.63
C SER A 296 -16.18 -15.42 28.75
N THR A 297 -16.54 -15.03 27.53
CA THR A 297 -17.26 -15.91 26.58
C THR A 297 -16.38 -17.07 26.06
N GLU A 298 -15.06 -16.87 25.86
CA GLU A 298 -14.14 -17.98 25.54
C GLU A 298 -13.87 -18.89 26.75
N GLN A 299 -13.74 -18.32 27.95
CA GLN A 299 -13.49 -19.09 29.18
C GLN A 299 -14.67 -20.00 29.54
N ASP A 300 -15.92 -19.52 29.39
CA ASP A 300 -17.12 -20.33 29.64
C ASP A 300 -17.33 -21.44 28.60
N ARG A 301 -16.90 -21.22 27.35
CA ARG A 301 -16.97 -22.25 26.29
C ARG A 301 -15.92 -23.36 26.44
N LEU A 302 -14.84 -23.12 27.18
CA LEU A 302 -13.80 -24.13 27.42
C LEU A 302 -14.18 -25.19 28.47
N GLY A 303 -15.23 -24.96 29.27
CA GLY A 303 -15.55 -25.80 30.44
C GLY A 303 -16.37 -27.08 30.21
N GLY A 304 -17.06 -27.25 29.07
CA GLY A 304 -18.15 -28.24 29.02
C GLY A 304 -18.07 -29.39 28.01
N THR A 305 -17.44 -29.23 26.85
CA THR A 305 -17.55 -30.22 25.74
C THR A 305 -16.26 -30.36 24.90
N ALA A 306 -15.13 -29.91 25.45
CA ALA A 306 -13.91 -29.63 24.70
C ALA A 306 -13.05 -30.86 24.34
N GLU A 307 -13.03 -31.94 25.13
CA GLU A 307 -12.06 -33.03 24.90
C GLU A 307 -12.36 -33.92 23.69
N LEU A 308 -13.64 -34.22 23.44
CA LEU A 308 -14.05 -35.15 22.39
C LEU A 308 -14.11 -34.47 21.01
N LYS A 309 -14.58 -33.22 20.95
CA LYS A 309 -14.49 -32.38 19.74
C LYS A 309 -13.04 -32.01 19.41
N MET A 310 -12.15 -31.79 20.39
CA MET A 310 -10.74 -31.46 20.10
C MET A 310 -9.97 -32.60 19.42
N LYS A 311 -10.26 -33.87 19.75
CA LYS A 311 -9.59 -35.03 19.12
C LYS A 311 -10.00 -35.19 17.66
N VAL A 312 -11.30 -35.12 17.36
CA VAL A 312 -11.84 -35.23 15.99
C VAL A 312 -11.45 -34.02 15.14
N LYS A 313 -11.50 -32.82 15.71
CA LYS A 313 -11.09 -31.57 15.05
C LYS A 313 -9.59 -31.50 14.80
N LYS A 314 -8.74 -32.11 15.65
CA LYS A 314 -7.28 -32.21 15.40
C LYS A 314 -6.95 -33.12 14.22
N LEU A 315 -7.67 -34.23 14.07
CA LEU A 315 -7.51 -35.14 12.93
C LEU A 315 -8.03 -34.49 11.63
N TRP A 316 -9.19 -33.83 11.68
CA TRP A 316 -9.73 -33.08 10.54
C TRP A 316 -8.89 -31.84 10.18
N HIS A 317 -8.30 -31.14 11.16
CA HIS A 317 -7.36 -30.03 10.91
C HIS A 317 -6.02 -30.49 10.36
N ARG A 318 -5.50 -31.66 10.74
CA ARG A 318 -4.28 -32.21 10.09
C ARG A 318 -4.53 -32.51 8.61
N PHE A 319 -5.74 -32.98 8.28
CA PHE A 319 -6.16 -33.23 6.90
C PHE A 319 -6.43 -31.93 6.11
N GLN A 320 -7.11 -30.93 6.71
CA GLN A 320 -7.37 -29.63 6.06
C GLN A 320 -6.15 -28.70 5.96
N ASN A 321 -5.22 -28.75 6.92
CA ASN A 321 -4.01 -27.91 6.90
C ASN A 321 -3.00 -28.38 5.85
N ALA A 322 -3.05 -29.66 5.46
CA ALA A 322 -2.30 -30.18 4.32
C ALA A 322 -2.92 -29.75 2.96
N TRP A 323 -4.19 -29.34 2.93
CA TRP A 323 -4.91 -29.13 1.67
C TRP A 323 -5.39 -27.68 1.41
N VAL A 324 -5.66 -26.83 2.41
CA VAL A 324 -6.31 -25.50 2.17
C VAL A 324 -5.83 -24.31 3.05
N LEU A 325 -4.96 -24.45 4.05
CA LEU A 325 -4.84 -23.44 5.13
C LEU A 325 -3.44 -22.80 5.34
N SER A 326 -3.08 -21.82 4.51
CA SER A 326 -2.14 -20.76 4.97
C SER A 326 -2.73 -19.34 4.96
N LYS A 327 -3.81 -19.08 4.21
CA LYS A 327 -4.38 -17.71 4.07
C LYS A 327 -5.61 -17.40 4.93
N ARG A 328 -6.27 -18.39 5.56
CA ARG A 328 -7.56 -18.18 6.25
C ARG A 328 -7.44 -17.88 7.75
N GLN A 329 -6.32 -18.21 8.39
CA GLN A 329 -6.17 -18.10 9.85
C GLN A 329 -5.78 -16.70 10.32
N ASP A 330 -5.19 -15.88 9.45
CA ASP A 330 -4.93 -14.46 9.73
C ASP A 330 -6.22 -13.62 9.68
N ARG A 331 -7.20 -14.00 8.85
CA ARG A 331 -8.50 -13.31 8.75
C ARG A 331 -9.36 -13.39 10.01
N ALA A 332 -9.21 -14.44 10.82
CA ALA A 332 -10.11 -14.72 11.94
C ALA A 332 -9.64 -14.17 13.30
N LYS A 333 -8.38 -13.74 13.42
CA LYS A 333 -7.81 -13.16 14.66
C LYS A 333 -7.66 -11.64 14.62
N THR A 334 -7.86 -11.02 13.44
CA THR A 334 -7.82 -9.56 13.23
C THR A 334 -9.20 -8.91 13.30
N MET A 335 -10.25 -9.67 13.58
CA MET A 335 -11.61 -9.17 13.56
C MET A 335 -11.92 -8.45 14.88
N VAL A 336 -12.07 -7.12 14.82
CA VAL A 336 -13.02 -6.45 15.72
C VAL A 336 -14.40 -7.02 15.38
N PRO A 337 -15.19 -7.51 16.35
CA PRO A 337 -16.50 -8.11 16.07
C PRO A 337 -17.40 -7.10 15.35
N THR A 338 -18.26 -7.63 14.49
CA THR A 338 -19.22 -6.98 13.57
C THR A 338 -20.25 -6.07 14.23
N GLU A 339 -20.17 -5.81 15.54
CA GLU A 339 -21.00 -4.81 16.21
C GLU A 339 -20.47 -3.41 15.87
N ALA A 340 -21.05 -2.92 14.77
CA ALA A 340 -21.04 -1.57 14.23
C ALA A 340 -19.65 -1.00 13.92
N ARG A 341 -19.22 -1.20 12.67
CA ARG A 341 -18.13 -0.47 12.02
C ARG A 341 -18.49 1.03 11.93
N ASN A 342 -18.36 1.72 13.05
CA ASN A 342 -18.65 3.13 13.19
C ASN A 342 -17.35 3.90 13.31
N PHE A 343 -17.34 5.12 12.77
CA PHE A 343 -16.20 6.03 12.86
C PHE A 343 -15.75 6.25 14.32
N THR A 344 -16.69 6.49 15.24
CA THR A 344 -16.42 6.71 16.67
C THR A 344 -15.81 5.49 17.34
N ALA A 345 -16.22 4.28 16.95
CA ALA A 345 -15.67 3.03 17.47
C ALA A 345 -14.22 2.83 17.02
N ALA A 346 -13.95 3.03 15.72
CA ALA A 346 -12.59 2.97 15.19
C ALA A 346 -11.70 4.01 15.86
N LEU A 347 -12.19 5.24 16.00
CA LEU A 347 -11.49 6.34 16.63
C LEU A 347 -11.14 6.05 18.09
N TRP A 348 -12.12 5.62 18.90
CA TRP A 348 -11.88 5.23 20.30
C TRP A 348 -10.85 4.11 20.41
N THR A 349 -10.99 3.06 19.60
CA THR A 349 -10.01 1.95 19.64
C THR A 349 -8.61 2.41 19.27
N ALA A 350 -8.45 3.33 18.30
CA ALA A 350 -7.16 3.91 17.98
C ALA A 350 -6.58 4.73 19.15
N ILE A 351 -7.40 5.59 19.79
CA ILE A 351 -7.01 6.38 20.98
C ILE A 351 -6.58 5.46 22.14
N ALA A 352 -7.34 4.40 22.41
CA ALA A 352 -7.02 3.46 23.47
C ALA A 352 -5.73 2.66 23.19
N LEU A 353 -5.41 2.41 21.91
CA LEU A 353 -4.19 1.73 21.48
C LEU A 353 -2.95 2.64 21.54
N THR A 354 -3.08 3.91 21.18
CA THR A 354 -2.00 4.90 21.26
C THR A 354 -1.79 5.42 22.67
N GLY A 355 -2.84 5.44 23.50
CA GLY A 355 -2.82 6.02 24.83
C GLY A 355 -2.68 7.55 24.82
N THR A 356 -3.07 8.21 23.72
CA THR A 356 -3.06 9.68 23.60
C THR A 356 -3.99 10.14 22.49
N THR A 357 -4.56 11.33 22.67
CA THR A 357 -5.42 12.08 21.73
C THR A 357 -4.65 13.15 20.96
N GLN A 358 -3.36 13.39 21.26
CA GLN A 358 -2.57 14.50 20.70
C GLN A 358 -2.46 14.50 19.17
N TRP A 359 -2.57 13.33 18.55
CA TRP A 359 -2.56 13.18 17.10
C TRP A 359 -3.86 13.61 16.43
N LEU A 360 -4.95 13.82 17.16
CA LEU A 360 -6.23 14.35 16.67
C LEU A 360 -6.24 15.87 16.83
N ASN A 361 -5.48 16.54 15.98
CA ASN A 361 -5.40 18.00 15.95
C ASN A 361 -5.91 18.56 14.61
N GLU A 362 -5.98 19.89 14.54
CA GLU A 362 -6.44 20.64 13.36
C GLU A 362 -5.69 20.26 12.07
N ALA A 363 -4.42 19.85 12.18
CA ALA A 363 -3.61 19.47 11.03
C ALA A 363 -3.94 18.08 10.46
N THR A 364 -4.52 17.17 11.26
CA THR A 364 -4.96 15.84 10.78
C THR A 364 -6.34 15.85 10.15
N ALA A 365 -7.25 16.71 10.61
CA ALA A 365 -8.64 16.80 10.14
C ALA A 365 -9.39 15.45 10.11
N ILE A 366 -9.01 14.51 10.99
CA ILE A 366 -9.63 13.17 11.06
C ILE A 366 -10.98 13.23 11.78
N ALA A 367 -11.02 13.86 12.95
CA ALA A 367 -12.25 14.14 13.68
C ALA A 367 -12.76 15.56 13.33
N PRO A 368 -14.06 15.84 13.39
CA PRO A 368 -14.57 17.21 13.26
C PRO A 368 -14.03 18.12 14.38
N MET A 369 -13.72 19.36 14.04
CA MET A 369 -13.06 20.31 14.96
C MET A 369 -14.08 21.27 15.61
N ASN A 370 -15.13 20.69 16.20
CA ASN A 370 -16.16 21.43 16.93
C ASN A 370 -15.94 21.27 18.44
N ASP A 371 -16.48 22.19 19.24
CA ASP A 371 -16.33 22.16 20.70
C ASP A 371 -16.84 20.86 21.33
N VAL A 372 -17.90 20.28 20.75
CA VAL A 372 -18.41 18.93 21.08
C VAL A 372 -17.31 17.87 21.00
N TRP A 373 -16.55 17.86 19.91
CA TRP A 373 -15.52 16.86 19.69
C TRP A 373 -14.30 17.12 20.57
N ARG A 374 -13.98 18.38 20.87
CA ARG A 374 -12.93 18.71 21.85
C ARG A 374 -13.30 18.21 23.25
N ALA A 375 -14.54 18.41 23.68
CA ALA A 375 -15.03 17.87 24.95
C ALA A 375 -15.03 16.33 24.97
N TRP A 376 -15.47 15.69 23.89
CA TRP A 376 -15.44 14.23 23.77
C TRP A 376 -14.01 13.67 23.80
N LEU A 377 -13.05 14.33 23.15
CA LEU A 377 -11.65 13.94 23.19
C LEU A 377 -11.03 14.09 24.58
N ALA A 378 -11.41 15.13 25.33
CA ALA A 378 -10.96 15.32 26.71
C ALA A 378 -11.49 14.20 27.62
N GLU A 379 -12.80 13.88 27.53
CA GLU A 379 -13.39 12.76 28.29
C GLU A 379 -12.77 11.41 27.87
N ALA A 380 -12.50 11.22 26.58
CA ALA A 380 -11.82 10.03 26.08
C ALA A 380 -10.42 9.88 26.70
N GLU A 381 -9.67 10.97 26.86
CA GLU A 381 -8.32 10.97 27.45
C GLU A 381 -8.32 10.57 28.93
N GLU A 382 -9.32 11.00 29.70
CA GLU A 382 -9.49 10.61 31.11
C GLU A 382 -9.78 9.11 31.27
N HIS A 383 -10.51 8.52 30.32
CA HIS A 383 -10.87 7.09 30.33
C HIS A 383 -9.80 6.15 29.74
N ILE A 384 -8.65 6.67 29.30
CA ILE A 384 -7.55 5.85 28.77
C ILE A 384 -6.96 4.98 29.90
N THR A 385 -7.35 3.72 29.93
CA THR A 385 -6.74 2.68 30.78
C THR A 385 -6.19 1.57 29.91
N THR A 386 -4.94 1.74 29.45
CA THR A 386 -4.28 0.70 28.64
C THR A 386 -3.59 -0.31 29.55
N TYR A 387 -4.22 -1.48 29.78
CA TYR A 387 -3.55 -2.62 30.40
C TYR A 387 -2.70 -3.37 29.36
N ASP A 388 -1.52 -2.84 29.06
CA ASP A 388 -0.52 -3.57 28.29
C ASP A 388 0.21 -4.56 29.22
N LYS A 389 -0.33 -5.78 29.35
CA LYS A 389 0.32 -6.89 30.10
C LYS A 389 1.62 -7.37 29.45
N TRP A 390 2.04 -6.77 28.33
CA TRP A 390 3.31 -7.07 27.71
C TRP A 390 4.47 -6.43 28.51
N GLU A 391 4.96 -7.14 29.53
CA GLU A 391 6.15 -6.79 30.34
C GLU A 391 7.47 -6.72 29.53
N GLY A 392 7.40 -6.84 28.20
CA GLY A 392 8.53 -6.78 27.28
C GLY A 392 8.60 -5.51 26.43
N ARG A 393 7.76 -4.47 26.68
CA ARG A 393 7.65 -3.24 25.84
C ARG A 393 8.98 -2.64 25.35
N PHE A 394 10.07 -2.88 26.08
CA PHE A 394 11.40 -2.31 25.85
C PHE A 394 12.56 -3.32 25.79
N LYS A 395 12.28 -4.64 25.71
CA LYS A 395 13.35 -5.65 25.61
C LYS A 395 13.46 -6.17 24.18
N LEU A 396 14.68 -6.09 23.64
CA LEU A 396 15.07 -6.70 22.37
C LEU A 396 14.59 -8.15 22.35
N HIS A 397 13.75 -8.52 21.39
CA HIS A 397 13.38 -9.92 21.19
C HIS A 397 14.60 -10.69 20.66
N ARG A 398 15.50 -11.09 21.55
CA ARG A 398 16.30 -12.29 21.30
C ARG A 398 15.30 -13.44 21.31
N ARG A 399 15.06 -14.07 20.16
CA ARG A 399 14.81 -15.52 20.23
C ARG A 399 15.98 -16.08 21.04
N PRO A 400 15.75 -16.89 22.09
CA PRO A 400 16.86 -17.54 22.77
C PRO A 400 17.70 -18.21 21.68
N ARG A 401 18.97 -17.81 21.60
CA ARG A 401 19.93 -18.48 20.73
C ARG A 401 19.97 -19.88 21.31
N ILE A 402 19.32 -20.84 20.66
CA ILE A 402 19.47 -22.25 20.98
C ILE A 402 20.98 -22.45 20.88
N ALA A 403 21.64 -22.64 22.03
CA ALA A 403 23.05 -22.95 22.04
C ALA A 403 23.16 -24.27 21.27
N THR A 404 23.76 -24.23 20.09
CA THR A 404 24.19 -25.43 19.38
C THR A 404 25.39 -26.01 20.14
N GLY A 405 25.13 -26.50 21.36
CA GLY A 405 25.90 -27.58 21.95
C GLY A 405 25.44 -28.89 21.32
N LEU A 406 26.29 -29.91 21.34
CA LEU A 406 26.07 -31.20 20.66
C LEU A 406 24.85 -32.01 21.16
N ASP A 407 24.07 -31.51 22.11
CA ASP A 407 22.91 -32.20 22.66
C ASP A 407 21.62 -31.74 21.97
N TRP A 408 21.26 -32.43 20.89
CA TRP A 408 20.01 -32.24 20.17
C TRP A 408 18.84 -32.83 20.97
N THR A 409 18.38 -32.12 22.00
CA THR A 409 17.07 -32.43 22.61
C THR A 409 16.00 -31.58 21.95
N PHE A 410 15.20 -32.22 21.09
CA PHE A 410 13.96 -31.64 20.57
C PHE A 410 12.98 -31.44 21.73
N THR A 411 12.98 -30.26 22.35
CA THR A 411 11.82 -29.81 23.10
C THR A 411 10.79 -29.35 22.07
N ALA A 412 9.86 -30.24 21.72
CA ALA A 412 8.68 -29.87 20.96
C ALA A 412 8.04 -28.67 21.68
N ALA A 413 7.84 -27.55 20.96
CA ALA A 413 7.20 -26.37 21.54
C ALA A 413 5.83 -26.75 22.10
N THR A 414 5.78 -27.04 23.40
CA THR A 414 4.60 -27.55 24.09
C THR A 414 3.48 -26.52 23.95
N SER A 415 2.23 -26.96 23.73
CA SER A 415 1.07 -26.06 23.56
C SER A 415 1.01 -24.97 24.64
N LYS A 416 1.41 -25.31 25.88
CA LYS A 416 1.53 -24.40 27.02
C LYS A 416 2.45 -23.19 26.76
N HIS A 417 3.65 -23.39 26.21
CA HIS A 417 4.56 -22.26 25.92
C HIS A 417 4.07 -21.41 24.74
N LYS A 418 3.36 -22.02 23.78
CA LYS A 418 2.72 -21.29 22.69
C LYS A 418 1.57 -20.44 23.21
N GLU A 419 0.77 -20.97 24.14
CA GLU A 419 -0.33 -20.27 24.82
C GLU A 419 0.18 -19.15 25.73
N GLU A 420 1.22 -19.38 26.54
CA GLU A 420 1.86 -18.35 27.37
C GLU A 420 2.46 -17.22 26.51
N ALA A 421 3.11 -17.55 25.39
CA ALA A 421 3.62 -16.55 24.45
C ALA A 421 2.51 -15.78 23.70
N LEU A 422 1.36 -16.42 23.45
CA LEU A 422 0.17 -15.80 22.86
C LEU A 422 -0.59 -14.91 23.86
N GLN A 423 -0.72 -15.35 25.11
CA GLN A 423 -1.36 -14.59 26.19
C GLN A 423 -0.57 -13.33 26.53
N ARG A 424 0.77 -13.40 26.47
CA ARG A 424 1.61 -12.21 26.64
C ARG A 424 1.32 -11.13 25.58
N ARG A 425 0.94 -11.49 24.35
CA ARG A 425 0.83 -10.55 23.21
C ARG A 425 -0.56 -9.91 23.02
N GLN A 426 -1.45 -10.02 24.01
CA GLN A 426 -2.82 -9.49 23.89
C GLN A 426 -2.91 -8.11 24.54
N ILE A 427 -3.49 -7.17 23.82
CA ILE A 427 -3.79 -5.84 24.35
C ILE A 427 -5.27 -5.78 24.69
N MET A 428 -5.53 -5.38 25.92
CA MET A 428 -6.87 -5.21 26.47
C MET A 428 -7.23 -3.73 26.40
N ILE A 429 -8.35 -3.43 25.76
CA ILE A 429 -8.93 -2.09 25.71
C ILE A 429 -10.06 -2.05 26.74
N ALA A 430 -10.08 -1.03 27.60
CA ALA A 430 -11.19 -0.82 28.52
C ALA A 430 -12.49 -0.55 27.75
N SER A 431 -13.58 -1.14 28.21
CA SER A 431 -14.92 -0.88 27.67
C SER A 431 -15.43 0.45 28.24
N TRP A 432 -15.51 1.46 27.38
CA TRP A 432 -16.14 2.76 27.66
C TRP A 432 -17.32 2.94 26.71
N ASP A 433 -18.42 3.52 27.18
CA ASP A 433 -19.59 3.84 26.34
C ASP A 433 -19.36 5.15 25.57
N TYR A 434 -18.46 5.08 24.59
CA TYR A 434 -18.06 6.24 23.79
C TYR A 434 -19.19 6.81 22.92
N GLN A 435 -20.20 6.00 22.56
CA GLN A 435 -21.36 6.45 21.79
C GLN A 435 -22.37 7.18 22.68
N GLY A 436 -22.64 6.63 23.88
CA GLY A 436 -23.43 7.31 24.90
C GLY A 436 -22.81 8.65 25.32
N ALA A 437 -21.48 8.68 25.50
CA ALA A 437 -20.78 9.92 25.80
C ALA A 437 -20.93 10.98 24.69
N LEU A 438 -20.72 10.60 23.43
CA LEU A 438 -20.86 11.54 22.32
C LEU A 438 -22.30 12.07 22.17
N THR A 439 -23.29 11.20 22.33
CA THR A 439 -24.71 11.60 22.24
C THR A 439 -25.11 12.53 23.40
N ARG A 440 -24.60 12.29 24.60
CA ARG A 440 -24.79 13.18 25.76
C ARG A 440 -24.18 14.57 25.51
N ILE A 441 -22.94 14.64 25.01
CA ILE A 441 -22.28 15.92 24.72
C ILE A 441 -23.00 16.64 23.57
N LEU A 442 -23.42 15.93 22.53
CA LEU A 442 -24.21 16.53 21.45
C LEU A 442 -25.52 17.14 21.96
N ALA A 443 -26.18 16.49 22.92
CA ALA A 443 -27.40 17.03 23.53
C ALA A 443 -27.13 18.31 24.34
N GLU A 444 -26.01 18.36 25.07
CA GLU A 444 -25.61 19.55 25.83
C GLU A 444 -25.30 20.75 24.92
N TYR A 445 -24.62 20.52 23.80
CA TYR A 445 -24.25 21.55 22.83
C TYR A 445 -25.31 21.79 21.75
N ALA A 446 -26.47 21.13 21.82
CA ALA A 446 -27.52 21.22 20.81
C ALA A 446 -28.00 22.66 20.60
N GLY A 447 -28.13 23.45 21.68
CA GLY A 447 -28.55 24.85 21.62
C GLY A 447 -27.56 25.79 20.93
N GLN A 448 -26.28 25.41 20.82
CA GLN A 448 -25.24 26.22 20.15
C GLN A 448 -25.02 25.79 18.69
N THR A 449 -25.31 24.53 18.38
CA THR A 449 -25.02 23.93 17.07
C THR A 449 -26.24 23.81 16.16
N ARG A 450 -27.45 23.66 16.72
CA ARG A 450 -28.69 23.66 15.96
C ARG A 450 -29.06 25.11 15.60
N LYS A 451 -28.77 25.51 14.36
CA LYS A 451 -29.50 26.63 13.77
C LYS A 451 -30.91 26.10 13.43
N PRO A 452 -31.99 26.67 14.00
CA PRO A 452 -33.33 26.28 13.58
C PRO A 452 -33.47 26.53 12.08
N ASN A 453 -34.05 25.58 11.35
CA ASN A 453 -34.45 25.84 9.98
C ASN A 453 -35.57 26.91 10.04
N PRO A 454 -35.62 27.84 9.08
CA PRO A 454 -36.64 28.91 9.08
C PRO A 454 -38.08 28.36 9.13
N ASP A 455 -38.30 27.15 8.62
CA ASP A 455 -39.59 26.45 8.64
C ASP A 455 -39.99 25.89 10.03
N GLU A 456 -39.09 25.88 11.03
CA GLU A 456 -39.38 25.43 12.40
C GLU A 456 -39.76 26.59 13.34
N THR A 457 -39.75 27.84 12.87
CA THR A 457 -39.98 29.06 13.68
C THR A 457 -41.29 29.79 13.39
N GLU A 458 -42.19 29.24 12.56
CA GLU A 458 -43.46 29.92 12.25
C GLU A 458 -44.67 29.49 13.09
N ASP A 459 -44.55 28.49 13.95
CA ASP A 459 -45.65 28.09 14.82
C ASP A 459 -45.16 28.02 16.26
N GLU A 460 -45.85 28.75 17.16
CA GLU A 460 -45.61 28.83 18.61
C GLU A 460 -44.59 29.90 19.04
N ASP A 461 -44.97 31.18 18.94
CA ASP A 461 -45.00 32.05 20.12
C ASP A 461 -45.88 33.29 19.88
N GLU A 462 -46.69 33.56 20.90
CA GLU A 462 -47.83 34.45 20.96
C GLU A 462 -47.49 35.90 20.58
N VAL A 463 -48.22 36.40 19.58
CA VAL A 463 -48.42 37.84 19.37
C VAL A 463 -49.43 38.30 20.41
N ASP A 464 -48.96 38.59 21.63
CA ASP A 464 -49.66 39.49 22.54
C ASP A 464 -48.74 40.65 22.92
N GLU A 465 -49.19 41.82 22.49
CA GLU A 465 -48.96 43.15 23.07
C GLU A 465 -47.54 43.46 23.57
N LEU A 466 -46.76 44.17 22.75
CA LEU A 466 -46.17 45.43 23.20
C LEU A 466 -45.65 46.29 22.04
N SER A 467 -46.12 47.54 22.07
CA SER A 467 -45.55 48.72 21.43
C SER A 467 -45.88 48.95 19.95
N SER A 468 -47.13 49.35 19.76
CA SER A 468 -47.42 50.58 19.04
C SER A 468 -46.50 51.73 19.50
N ALA A 469 -45.39 51.96 18.82
CA ALA A 469 -44.75 53.27 18.76
C ALA A 469 -43.75 53.35 17.61
N SER A 470 -43.97 54.34 16.74
CA SER A 470 -43.01 54.89 15.77
C SER A 470 -43.08 54.31 14.35
N GLU A 471 -44.15 54.73 13.69
CA GLU A 471 -44.24 54.89 12.25
C GLU A 471 -43.21 55.93 11.75
N LYS A 472 -42.64 55.66 10.56
CA LYS A 472 -41.88 56.55 9.66
C LYS A 472 -40.41 56.81 10.02
N SER A 473 -39.50 56.24 9.22
CA SER A 473 -38.66 57.00 8.28
C SER A 473 -37.60 56.10 7.62
N THR A 474 -37.20 56.49 6.41
CA THR A 474 -36.00 56.09 5.65
C THR A 474 -36.06 54.83 4.77
N ALA A 475 -36.62 55.03 3.57
CA ALA A 475 -36.10 54.43 2.35
C ALA A 475 -34.78 55.11 1.95
N PHE A 476 -33.80 54.36 1.40
CA PHE A 476 -32.79 54.74 0.37
C PHE A 476 -31.67 53.65 0.29
N PRO A 477 -30.84 53.53 -0.78
CA PRO A 477 -31.15 52.90 -2.07
C PRO A 477 -30.09 51.85 -2.53
N ARG A 478 -30.35 51.22 -3.70
CA ARG A 478 -29.44 50.30 -4.43
C ARG A 478 -28.19 51.00 -4.99
N PRO A 479 -27.05 50.31 -5.15
CA PRO A 479 -25.84 50.87 -5.74
C PRO A 479 -25.84 50.83 -7.28
N VAL A 480 -25.26 51.88 -7.86
CA VAL A 480 -25.01 52.08 -9.29
C VAL A 480 -23.72 51.33 -9.70
N LEU A 481 -23.80 50.61 -10.82
CA LEU A 481 -22.67 50.06 -11.57
C LEU A 481 -22.05 51.19 -12.40
N GLU A 482 -20.75 51.45 -12.21
CA GLU A 482 -19.92 52.17 -13.18
C GLU A 482 -19.11 51.19 -14.02
N VAL A 483 -18.88 51.62 -15.26
CA VAL A 483 -18.30 50.95 -16.43
C VAL A 483 -16.82 50.64 -16.28
#